data_AF-A0A967NBD0-F1
#
_entry.id   AF-A0A967NBD0-F1
#
_cell.length_a   1.000
_cell.length_b   1.000
_cell.length_c   1.000
_cell.angle_alpha   90.00
_cell.angle_beta   90.00
_cell.angle_gamma   90.00
#
_symmetry.space_group_name_H-M   'P 1'
#
loop_
_entity.id
_entity.type
_entity.pdbx_description
1 polymer ?
#
loop_
_entity_poly.entity_id
_entity_poly.type
_entity_poly.pdbx_seq_one_letter_code
_entity_poly.pdbx_strand_id
1 'polypeptide(L)'
;ETAPAWQLRWLEEELTAGEARHTFLFTGRPILRPEEEPVLAREDDYLGPPSFRRGLLELVDRHGVDAVFAANLPVFDHQVREGTQYVTTGGAGGLVVGDETSFHHFVTAEVTEDGVSIEARRLDVGQHPVFRTLESLWLFVHSLFFVGYLNFLLILSVLVLVAVELYGLVFVERDYYPSFDLDPEPYIDAPLRVAMFTNNYLPFIGGVPLSIERLRTGLKALGKEVLVVAPRYDEEEGKEDPDGGGIFRVPSILSFGKEDEFRLANIFLPRI
;
A
#
# COMPACT_ATOMS: atom_id res chain seq x y z
N GLU A 1 10.33 -11.22 -26.45
CA GLU A 1 10.46 -9.98 -27.23
C GLU A 1 11.71 -10.08 -28.09
N THR A 2 11.63 -9.68 -29.36
CA THR A 2 12.81 -9.61 -30.24
C THR A 2 13.70 -8.46 -29.77
N ALA A 3 15.02 -8.59 -29.91
CA ALA A 3 15.93 -7.55 -29.44
C ALA A 3 15.65 -6.21 -30.16
N PRO A 4 15.55 -5.07 -29.45
CA PRO A 4 15.22 -3.77 -30.05
C PRO A 4 16.13 -3.37 -31.22
N ALA A 5 17.42 -3.71 -31.14
CA ALA A 5 18.38 -3.46 -32.22
C ALA A 5 18.05 -4.24 -33.51
N TRP A 6 17.52 -5.45 -33.39
CA TRP A 6 17.09 -6.24 -34.56
C TRP A 6 15.85 -5.63 -35.20
N GLN A 7 14.89 -5.15 -34.39
CA GLN A 7 13.69 -4.49 -34.90
C GLN A 7 14.01 -3.21 -35.67
N LEU A 8 14.95 -2.38 -35.17
CA LEU A 8 15.39 -1.19 -35.88
C LEU A 8 16.06 -1.53 -37.21
N ARG A 9 16.98 -2.51 -37.22
CA ARG A 9 17.66 -2.92 -38.45
C ARG A 9 16.69 -3.51 -39.49
N TRP A 10 15.77 -4.37 -39.05
CA TRP A 10 14.74 -4.92 -39.93
C TRP A 10 13.86 -3.82 -40.52
N LEU A 11 13.45 -2.85 -39.71
CA LEU A 11 12.64 -1.72 -40.19
C LEU A 11 13.42 -0.84 -41.18
N GLU A 12 14.70 -0.58 -40.92
CA GLU A 12 15.57 0.16 -41.84
C GLU A 12 15.70 -0.55 -43.20
N GLU A 13 15.89 -1.87 -43.18
CA GLU A 13 15.93 -2.69 -44.41
C GLU A 13 14.61 -2.61 -45.19
N GLU A 14 13.46 -2.71 -44.51
CA GLU A 14 12.13 -2.63 -45.13
C GLU A 14 11.85 -1.22 -45.71
N LEU A 15 12.16 -0.17 -44.96
CA LEU A 15 11.99 1.22 -45.40
C LEU A 15 12.94 1.60 -46.54
N THR A 16 14.12 0.97 -46.62
CA THR A 16 15.06 1.19 -47.73
C THR A 16 14.64 0.46 -49.00
N ALA A 17 14.03 -0.72 -48.86
CA ALA A 17 13.55 -1.52 -49.98
C ALA A 17 12.20 -1.04 -50.54
N GLY A 18 11.44 -0.25 -49.77
CA GLY A 18 10.12 0.23 -50.15
C GLY A 18 10.16 1.27 -51.28
N GLU A 19 9.32 1.07 -52.30
CA GLU A 19 9.07 2.05 -53.38
C GLU A 19 7.72 2.75 -53.21
N ALA A 20 7.09 2.64 -52.04
CA ALA A 20 5.77 3.19 -51.78
C ALA A 20 5.80 4.73 -51.76
N ARG A 21 4.79 5.35 -52.40
CA ARG A 21 4.62 6.81 -52.39
C ARG A 21 4.28 7.34 -50.99
N HIS A 22 3.52 6.56 -50.22
CA HIS A 22 3.10 6.88 -48.86
C HIS A 22 3.45 5.73 -47.94
N THR A 23 4.07 6.03 -46.80
CA THR A 23 4.51 5.05 -45.81
C THR A 23 3.88 5.35 -44.45
N PHE A 24 3.26 4.33 -43.86
CA PHE A 24 2.66 4.41 -42.53
C PHE A 24 3.31 3.43 -41.56
N LEU A 25 3.60 3.89 -40.36
CA LEU A 25 4.13 3.07 -39.28
C LEU A 25 3.08 2.90 -38.18
N PHE A 26 2.94 1.69 -37.66
CA PHE A 26 2.02 1.38 -36.55
C PHE A 26 2.79 0.86 -35.35
N THR A 27 2.64 1.53 -34.20
CA THR A 27 3.25 1.14 -32.94
C THR A 27 2.19 0.80 -31.89
N GLY A 28 2.53 -0.12 -30.98
CA GLY A 28 1.64 -0.43 -29.87
C GLY A 28 1.50 0.71 -28.87
N ARG A 29 2.56 1.50 -28.68
CA ARG A 29 2.64 2.61 -27.71
C ARG A 29 3.09 3.91 -28.37
N PRO A 30 2.68 5.08 -27.87
CA PRO A 30 3.06 6.37 -28.45
C PRO A 30 4.56 6.62 -28.37
N ILE A 31 5.11 7.10 -29.49
CA ILE A 31 6.50 7.56 -29.59
C ILE A 31 6.62 8.97 -28.98
N LEU A 32 5.66 9.84 -29.30
CA LEU A 32 5.54 11.17 -28.72
C LEU A 32 4.58 11.13 -27.53
N ARG A 33 4.77 12.06 -26.61
CA ARG A 33 3.78 12.28 -25.55
C ARG A 33 2.65 13.14 -26.12
N PRO A 34 1.38 12.81 -25.86
CA PRO A 34 0.27 13.68 -26.21
C PRO A 34 0.46 15.09 -25.65
N GLU A 35 -0.09 16.10 -26.33
CA GLU A 35 -0.07 17.48 -25.82
C GLU A 35 -0.86 17.58 -24.49
N GLU A 36 -1.95 16.83 -24.39
CA GLU A 36 -2.73 16.64 -23.16
C GLU A 36 -2.51 15.23 -22.60
N GLU A 37 -1.70 15.14 -21.54
CA GLU A 37 -1.45 13.85 -20.90
C GLU A 37 -2.71 13.33 -20.17
N PRO A 38 -3.12 12.06 -20.41
CA PRO A 38 -4.22 11.45 -19.66
C PRO A 38 -3.88 11.34 -18.16
N VAL A 39 -4.85 11.62 -17.29
CA VAL A 39 -4.68 11.60 -15.82
C VAL A 39 -4.13 10.28 -15.29
N LEU A 40 -4.42 9.16 -15.95
CA LEU A 40 -4.00 7.82 -15.55
C LEU A 40 -2.78 7.28 -16.33
N ALA A 41 -2.16 8.09 -17.19
CA ALA A 41 -1.01 7.67 -17.99
C ALA A 41 0.23 7.45 -17.09
N ARG A 42 0.99 6.40 -17.40
CA ARG A 42 2.26 6.05 -16.75
C ARG A 42 3.41 6.03 -17.74
N GLU A 43 4.65 6.05 -17.25
CA GLU A 43 5.83 6.04 -18.12
C GLU A 43 5.91 4.79 -19.01
N ASP A 44 5.46 3.65 -18.49
CA ASP A 44 5.39 2.38 -19.22
C ASP A 44 4.28 2.35 -20.29
N ASP A 45 3.38 3.34 -20.34
CA ASP A 45 2.40 3.46 -21.42
C ASP A 45 2.99 4.04 -22.72
N TYR A 46 4.19 4.61 -22.64
CA TYR A 46 4.94 5.15 -23.78
C TYR A 46 5.94 4.13 -24.35
N LEU A 47 6.41 4.39 -25.58
CA LEU A 47 7.38 3.51 -26.21
C LEU A 47 8.72 3.56 -25.46
N GLY A 48 9.14 2.42 -24.92
CA GLY A 48 10.43 2.20 -24.30
C GLY A 48 11.19 1.03 -24.94
N PRO A 49 12.50 0.89 -24.70
CA PRO A 49 13.37 1.81 -23.96
C PRO A 49 13.66 3.13 -24.73
N PRO A 50 14.16 4.20 -24.07
CA PRO A 50 14.42 5.49 -24.72
C PRO A 50 15.40 5.44 -25.89
N SER A 51 16.36 4.50 -25.89
CA SER A 51 17.28 4.28 -27.01
C SER A 51 16.55 3.74 -28.24
N PHE A 52 15.62 2.81 -28.06
CA PHE A 52 14.79 2.27 -29.14
C PHE A 52 13.86 3.36 -29.70
N ARG A 53 13.21 4.11 -28.81
CA ARG A 53 12.35 5.24 -29.20
C ARG A 53 13.10 6.27 -30.06
N ARG A 54 14.34 6.60 -29.67
CA ARG A 54 15.18 7.56 -30.39
C ARG A 54 15.62 7.03 -31.76
N GLY A 55 16.06 5.77 -31.83
CA GLY A 55 16.39 5.13 -33.10
C GLY A 55 15.20 5.04 -34.06
N LEU A 56 14.00 4.80 -33.53
CA LEU A 56 12.79 4.76 -34.34
C LEU A 56 12.44 6.15 -34.91
N LEU A 57 12.56 7.20 -34.10
CA LEU A 57 12.40 8.58 -34.57
C LEU A 57 13.41 8.93 -35.67
N GLU A 58 14.68 8.56 -35.50
CA GLU A 58 15.72 8.80 -36.52
C GLU A 58 15.42 8.08 -37.85
N LEU A 59 14.87 6.86 -37.80
CA LEU A 59 14.46 6.14 -39.01
C LEU A 59 13.25 6.78 -39.69
N VAL A 60 12.25 7.19 -38.89
CA VAL A 60 11.07 7.89 -39.38
C VAL A 60 11.46 9.18 -40.10
N ASP A 61 12.31 10.00 -39.48
CA ASP A 61 12.79 11.27 -40.03
C ASP A 61 13.63 11.03 -41.31
N ARG A 62 14.48 10.00 -41.33
CA ARG A 62 15.38 9.70 -42.47
C ARG A 62 14.64 9.19 -43.71
N HIS A 63 13.61 8.36 -43.51
CA HIS A 63 12.90 7.68 -44.60
C HIS A 63 11.60 8.38 -45.01
N GLY A 64 11.26 9.52 -44.40
CA GLY A 64 10.11 10.33 -44.80
C GLY A 64 8.78 9.61 -44.62
N VAL A 65 8.58 8.97 -43.47
CA VAL A 65 7.30 8.32 -43.14
C VAL A 65 6.20 9.37 -43.02
N ASP A 66 5.06 9.19 -43.70
CA ASP A 66 3.97 10.18 -43.72
C ASP A 66 3.21 10.23 -42.40
N ALA A 67 2.95 9.06 -41.80
CA ALA A 67 2.29 9.01 -40.50
C ALA A 67 2.71 7.83 -39.62
N VAL A 68 2.76 8.07 -38.32
CA VAL A 68 2.95 7.07 -37.27
C VAL A 68 1.69 7.00 -36.41
N PHE A 69 1.04 5.85 -36.40
CA PHE A 69 -0.12 5.58 -35.56
C PHE A 69 0.29 4.81 -34.30
N ALA A 70 -0.17 5.25 -33.16
CA ALA A 70 0.02 4.60 -31.87
C ALA A 70 -1.31 4.33 -31.17
N ALA A 71 -1.37 3.22 -30.45
CA ALA A 71 -2.49 2.88 -29.57
C ALA A 71 -2.11 3.10 -28.10
N ASN A 72 -2.76 2.34 -27.20
CA ASN A 72 -2.52 2.26 -25.75
C ASN A 72 -3.11 3.38 -24.89
N LEU A 73 -3.00 4.65 -25.28
CA LEU A 73 -3.59 5.74 -24.48
C LEU A 73 -5.05 6.02 -24.90
N PRO A 74 -5.99 6.21 -23.96
CA PRO A 74 -7.41 6.42 -24.24
C PRO A 74 -7.72 7.87 -24.69
N VAL A 75 -6.89 8.41 -25.59
CA VAL A 75 -7.00 9.76 -26.15
C VAL A 75 -6.84 9.74 -27.66
N PHE A 76 -7.33 10.79 -28.31
CA PHE A 76 -6.96 11.22 -29.64
C PHE A 76 -5.96 12.36 -29.50
N ASP A 77 -4.78 12.20 -30.07
CA ASP A 77 -3.77 13.24 -30.16
C ASP A 77 -3.15 13.19 -31.56
N HIS A 78 -2.96 14.35 -32.17
CA HIS A 78 -2.41 14.49 -33.52
C HIS A 78 -1.38 15.60 -33.54
N GLN A 79 -0.12 15.23 -33.74
CA GLN A 79 1.02 16.14 -33.79
C GLN A 79 1.75 16.01 -35.13
N VAL A 80 2.39 17.08 -35.60
CA VAL A 80 3.21 17.06 -36.81
C VAL A 80 4.65 17.45 -36.46
N ARG A 81 5.62 16.60 -36.84
CA ARG A 81 7.05 16.84 -36.62
C ARG A 81 7.86 16.44 -37.84
N GLU A 82 8.71 17.34 -38.33
CA GLU A 82 9.58 17.15 -39.50
C GLU A 82 8.83 16.62 -40.76
N GLY A 83 7.55 16.97 -40.90
CA GLY A 83 6.69 16.53 -42.01
C GLY A 83 5.93 15.23 -41.77
N THR A 84 6.24 14.49 -40.69
CA THR A 84 5.51 13.27 -40.30
C THR A 84 4.37 13.57 -39.33
N GLN A 85 3.21 12.97 -39.57
CA GLN A 85 2.04 13.02 -38.68
C GLN A 85 2.12 11.92 -37.61
N TYR A 86 2.09 12.27 -36.33
CA TYR A 86 2.05 11.34 -35.21
C TYR A 86 0.66 11.34 -34.61
N VAL A 87 0.00 10.19 -34.63
CA VAL A 87 -1.40 10.04 -34.23
C VAL A 87 -1.52 9.01 -33.14
N THR A 88 -1.92 9.43 -31.94
CA THR A 88 -2.31 8.52 -30.87
C THR A 88 -3.81 8.34 -30.89
N THR A 89 -4.29 7.09 -30.98
CA THR A 89 -5.70 6.75 -31.10
C THR A 89 -6.04 5.50 -30.26
N GLY A 90 -6.65 5.69 -29.09
CA GLY A 90 -7.11 4.59 -28.21
C GLY A 90 -8.57 4.66 -27.77
N GLY A 91 -9.42 5.42 -28.48
CA GLY A 91 -10.83 5.63 -28.11
C GLY A 91 -11.80 4.49 -28.41
N ALA A 92 -11.35 3.37 -29.00
CA ALA A 92 -12.25 2.35 -29.57
C ALA A 92 -13.00 1.47 -28.55
N GLY A 93 -12.61 1.46 -27.26
CA GLY A 93 -13.28 0.61 -26.26
C GLY A 93 -12.71 0.61 -24.84
N GLY A 94 -11.65 1.37 -24.56
CA GLY A 94 -11.13 1.55 -23.20
C GLY A 94 -11.99 2.46 -22.33
N LEU A 95 -11.58 2.66 -21.07
CA LEU A 95 -12.18 3.67 -20.20
C LEU A 95 -11.82 5.06 -20.73
N VAL A 96 -12.82 5.76 -21.25
CA VAL A 96 -12.72 7.11 -21.81
C VAL A 96 -13.38 8.12 -20.87
N VAL A 97 -12.69 9.22 -20.53
CA VAL A 97 -13.13 10.20 -19.52
C VAL A 97 -14.27 11.09 -20.03
N GLY A 98 -14.33 11.33 -21.35
CA GLY A 98 -15.41 12.07 -22.00
C GLY A 98 -15.17 13.57 -22.11
N ASP A 99 -13.93 13.96 -22.44
CA ASP A 99 -13.52 15.35 -22.70
C ASP A 99 -13.20 15.56 -24.20
N GLU A 100 -12.51 16.65 -24.56
CA GLU A 100 -12.20 17.01 -25.95
C GLU A 100 -11.16 16.10 -26.60
N THR A 101 -10.28 15.46 -25.82
CA THR A 101 -9.20 14.57 -26.32
C THR A 101 -9.48 13.10 -26.00
N SER A 102 -10.25 12.80 -24.97
CA SER A 102 -10.70 11.48 -24.54
C SER A 102 -12.18 11.29 -24.84
N PHE A 103 -12.47 10.82 -26.06
CA PHE A 103 -13.80 10.43 -26.52
C PHE A 103 -13.76 9.12 -27.32
N HIS A 104 -14.91 8.44 -27.47
CA HIS A 104 -14.97 7.27 -28.33
C HIS A 104 -14.82 7.68 -29.80
N HIS A 105 -13.83 7.12 -30.48
CA HIS A 105 -13.51 7.49 -31.85
C HIS A 105 -12.82 6.37 -32.62
N PHE A 106 -12.80 6.54 -33.93
CA PHE A 106 -11.85 5.91 -34.84
C PHE A 106 -11.21 6.99 -35.70
N VAL A 107 -10.10 6.68 -36.34
CA VAL A 107 -9.40 7.62 -37.22
C VAL A 107 -9.58 7.19 -38.67
N THR A 108 -9.85 8.15 -39.55
CA THR A 108 -9.84 7.96 -41.00
C THR A 108 -8.60 8.62 -41.58
N ALA A 109 -7.80 7.85 -42.31
CA ALA A 109 -6.68 8.35 -43.09
C ALA A 109 -7.06 8.34 -44.57
N GLU A 110 -7.25 9.54 -45.15
CA GLU A 110 -7.50 9.72 -46.57
C GLU A 110 -6.18 9.96 -47.29
N VAL A 111 -5.84 9.07 -48.22
CA VAL A 111 -4.58 9.10 -48.96
C VAL A 111 -4.85 9.60 -50.38
N THR A 112 -4.23 10.72 -50.73
CA THR A 112 -4.32 11.32 -52.06
C THR A 112 -2.96 11.31 -52.73
N GLU A 113 -2.87 11.76 -53.98
CA GLU A 113 -1.57 11.96 -54.61
C GLU A 113 -0.73 13.02 -53.89
N ASP A 114 -1.36 14.10 -53.42
CA ASP A 114 -0.66 15.27 -52.88
C ASP A 114 -0.34 15.17 -51.38
N GLY A 115 -0.89 14.16 -50.69
CA GLY A 115 -0.62 13.94 -49.27
C GLY A 115 -1.63 13.04 -48.57
N VAL A 116 -1.47 12.96 -47.25
CA VAL A 116 -2.30 12.17 -46.34
C VAL A 116 -3.04 13.10 -45.38
N SER A 117 -4.37 13.00 -45.32
CA SER A 117 -5.21 13.69 -44.33
C SER A 117 -5.69 12.71 -43.27
N ILE A 118 -5.57 13.08 -42.01
CA ILE A 118 -5.96 12.22 -40.88
C ILE A 118 -6.98 12.96 -40.00
N GLU A 119 -8.16 12.37 -39.86
CA GLU A 119 -9.26 12.93 -39.07
C GLU A 119 -9.81 11.92 -38.06
N ALA A 120 -10.08 12.37 -36.84
CA ALA A 120 -10.85 11.59 -35.87
C ALA A 120 -12.34 11.67 -36.19
N ARG A 121 -12.98 10.51 -36.28
CA ARG A 121 -14.44 10.35 -36.35
C ARG A 121 -14.95 9.96 -34.98
N ARG A 122 -15.61 10.92 -34.31
CA ARG A 122 -16.27 10.69 -33.03
C ARG A 122 -17.41 9.68 -33.21
N LEU A 123 -17.40 8.67 -32.37
CA LEU A 123 -18.47 7.70 -32.24
C LEU A 123 -19.39 8.17 -31.10
N ASP A 124 -20.56 8.67 -31.45
CA ASP A 124 -21.64 8.86 -30.49
C ASP A 124 -22.21 7.48 -30.15
N VAL A 125 -21.52 6.77 -29.25
CA VAL A 125 -22.05 5.57 -28.61
C VAL A 125 -23.19 6.04 -27.71
N GLY A 126 -24.40 6.12 -28.29
CA GLY A 126 -25.61 6.70 -27.70
C GLY A 126 -26.16 5.94 -26.52
N GLN A 127 -25.36 5.80 -25.45
CA GLN A 127 -25.77 5.16 -24.21
C GLN A 127 -25.85 6.22 -23.13
N HIS A 128 -27.02 6.32 -22.49
CA HIS A 128 -27.23 7.24 -21.37
C HIS A 128 -26.14 7.00 -20.30
N PRO A 129 -25.51 8.04 -19.72
CA PRO A 129 -24.34 7.90 -18.83
C PRO A 129 -24.53 6.88 -17.71
N VAL A 130 -25.74 6.81 -17.16
CA VAL A 130 -26.15 5.86 -16.11
C VAL A 130 -26.06 4.40 -16.58
N PHE A 131 -26.52 4.08 -17.80
CA PHE A 131 -26.46 2.71 -18.31
C PHE A 131 -25.01 2.27 -18.57
N ARG A 132 -24.16 3.18 -19.05
CA ARG A 132 -22.72 2.92 -19.20
C ARG A 132 -22.05 2.62 -17.86
N THR A 133 -22.35 3.37 -16.80
CA THR A 133 -21.81 3.10 -15.47
C THR A 133 -22.30 1.77 -14.89
N LEU A 134 -23.57 1.43 -15.11
CA LEU A 134 -24.14 0.15 -14.66
C LEU A 134 -23.53 -1.04 -15.42
N GLU A 135 -23.33 -0.90 -16.73
CA GLU A 135 -22.67 -1.92 -17.54
C GLU A 135 -21.20 -2.09 -17.15
N SER A 136 -20.48 -0.98 -16.94
CA SER A 136 -19.09 -1.03 -16.48
C SER A 136 -18.97 -1.67 -15.09
N LEU A 137 -19.90 -1.35 -14.18
CA LEU A 137 -19.98 -1.98 -12.86
C LEU A 137 -20.28 -3.48 -12.99
N TRP A 138 -21.19 -3.86 -13.88
CA TRP A 138 -21.52 -5.26 -14.13
C TRP A 138 -20.33 -6.03 -14.72
N LEU A 139 -19.60 -5.44 -15.68
CA LEU A 139 -18.38 -6.02 -16.24
C LEU A 139 -17.27 -6.16 -15.19
N PHE A 140 -17.15 -5.19 -14.29
CA PHE A 140 -16.23 -5.27 -13.16
C PHE A 140 -16.60 -6.42 -12.21
N VAL A 141 -17.87 -6.51 -11.80
CA VAL A 141 -18.39 -7.62 -10.98
C VAL A 141 -18.14 -8.94 -11.69
N HIS A 142 -18.47 -9.05 -12.97
CA HIS A 142 -18.25 -10.26 -13.75
C HIS A 142 -16.76 -10.64 -13.82
N SER A 143 -15.86 -9.67 -14.02
CA SER A 143 -14.41 -9.92 -14.03
C SER A 143 -13.91 -10.41 -12.65
N LEU A 144 -14.36 -9.77 -11.57
CA LEU A 144 -13.99 -10.13 -10.20
C LEU A 144 -14.41 -11.56 -9.84
N PHE A 145 -15.65 -11.94 -10.17
CA PHE A 145 -16.22 -13.22 -9.75
C PHE A 145 -15.99 -14.37 -10.74
N PHE A 146 -15.86 -14.12 -12.04
CA PHE A 146 -15.75 -15.18 -13.05
C PHE A 146 -14.34 -15.34 -13.62
N VAL A 147 -13.58 -14.25 -13.79
CA VAL A 147 -12.19 -14.32 -14.28
C VAL A 147 -11.22 -14.47 -13.10
N GLY A 148 -11.50 -13.80 -11.99
CA GLY A 148 -10.68 -13.78 -10.78
C GLY A 148 -11.18 -14.66 -9.62
N TYR A 149 -12.06 -15.64 -9.86
CA TYR A 149 -12.77 -16.36 -8.78
C TYR A 149 -11.84 -16.97 -7.72
N LEU A 150 -10.64 -17.43 -8.11
CA LEU A 150 -9.62 -17.93 -7.18
C LEU A 150 -9.07 -16.83 -6.26
N ASN A 151 -8.76 -15.65 -6.81
CA ASN A 151 -8.30 -14.51 -6.03
C ASN A 151 -9.38 -14.04 -5.07
N PHE A 152 -10.64 -14.02 -5.53
CA PHE A 152 -11.78 -13.70 -4.68
C PHE A 152 -11.92 -14.69 -3.51
N LEU A 153 -11.86 -16.00 -3.78
CA LEU A 153 -11.93 -17.04 -2.74
C LEU A 153 -10.78 -16.93 -1.73
N LEU A 154 -9.56 -16.61 -2.18
CA LEU A 154 -8.41 -16.41 -1.30
C LEU A 154 -8.62 -15.20 -0.38
N ILE A 155 -9.01 -14.06 -0.93
CA ILE A 155 -9.28 -12.84 -0.13
C ILE A 155 -10.40 -13.11 0.88
N LEU A 156 -11.49 -13.74 0.45
CA LEU A 156 -12.59 -14.09 1.34
C LEU A 156 -12.14 -15.03 2.47
N SER A 157 -11.31 -16.02 2.15
CA SER A 157 -10.77 -16.96 3.16
C SER A 157 -9.92 -16.25 4.21
N VAL A 158 -9.06 -15.31 3.77
CA VAL A 158 -8.25 -14.48 4.68
C VAL A 158 -9.14 -13.62 5.57
N LEU A 159 -10.16 -12.96 5.01
CA LEU A 159 -11.09 -12.14 5.78
C LEU A 159 -11.84 -12.96 6.83
N VAL A 160 -12.28 -14.18 6.48
CA VAL A 160 -12.92 -15.10 7.42
C VAL A 160 -11.95 -15.50 8.54
N LEU A 161 -10.70 -15.83 8.21
CA LEU A 161 -9.68 -16.18 9.21
C LEU A 161 -9.45 -15.02 10.19
N VAL A 162 -9.32 -13.80 9.68
CA VAL A 162 -9.16 -12.59 10.50
C VAL A 162 -10.39 -12.38 11.39
N ALA A 163 -11.60 -12.57 10.86
CA ALA A 163 -12.82 -12.44 11.64
C ALA A 163 -12.90 -13.47 12.78
N VAL A 164 -12.47 -14.71 12.53
CA VAL A 164 -12.41 -15.77 13.55
C VAL A 164 -11.39 -15.43 14.64
N GLU A 165 -10.20 -14.97 14.28
CA GLU A 165 -9.18 -14.53 15.24
C GLU A 165 -9.66 -13.34 16.09
N LEU A 166 -10.28 -12.34 15.45
CA LEU A 166 -10.86 -11.20 16.17
C LEU A 166 -11.98 -11.63 17.11
N TYR A 167 -12.82 -12.58 16.69
CA TYR A 167 -13.85 -13.15 17.55
C TYR A 167 -13.21 -13.84 18.77
N GLY A 168 -12.17 -14.63 18.56
CA GLY A 168 -11.40 -15.27 19.62
C GLY A 168 -10.81 -14.27 20.60
N LEU A 169 -10.27 -13.16 20.11
CA LEU A 169 -9.65 -12.13 20.93
C LEU A 169 -10.66 -11.30 21.74
N VAL A 170 -11.85 -11.04 21.19
CA VAL A 170 -12.85 -10.17 21.82
C VAL A 170 -13.82 -10.93 22.73
N PHE A 171 -14.20 -12.16 22.37
CA PHE A 171 -15.33 -12.85 23.00
C PHE A 171 -14.96 -14.10 23.79
N VAL A 172 -13.73 -14.63 23.67
CA VAL A 172 -13.30 -15.76 24.50
C VAL A 172 -12.78 -15.23 25.83
N GLU A 173 -13.58 -15.38 26.89
CA GLU A 173 -13.15 -15.12 28.25
C GLU A 173 -11.92 -15.99 28.56
N ARG A 174 -10.81 -15.34 28.92
CA ARG A 174 -9.62 -16.04 29.43
C ARG A 174 -9.79 -16.21 30.93
N ASP A 175 -9.51 -17.41 31.42
CA ASP A 175 -9.37 -17.61 32.85
C ASP A 175 -8.05 -16.97 33.31
N TYR A 176 -8.17 -15.79 33.92
CA TYR A 176 -7.03 -15.04 34.44
C TYR A 176 -6.66 -15.45 35.87
N TYR A 177 -7.44 -16.34 36.51
CA TYR A 177 -7.20 -16.74 37.88
C TYR A 177 -6.43 -18.06 37.93
N PRO A 178 -5.36 -18.15 38.74
CA PRO A 178 -4.74 -19.43 39.05
C PRO A 178 -5.74 -20.36 39.74
N SER A 179 -5.63 -21.66 39.49
CA SER A 179 -6.31 -22.68 40.28
C SER A 179 -5.87 -22.58 41.75
N PHE A 180 -6.78 -22.26 42.67
CA PHE A 180 -6.49 -22.14 44.11
C PHE A 180 -6.42 -23.50 44.84
N ASP A 181 -6.43 -24.61 44.10
CA ASP A 181 -6.33 -25.98 44.62
C ASP A 181 -4.88 -26.38 44.98
N LEU A 182 -4.11 -25.46 45.54
CA LEU A 182 -2.78 -25.75 46.07
C LEU A 182 -2.92 -26.27 47.50
N ASP A 183 -2.30 -27.42 47.79
CA ASP A 183 -2.22 -27.97 49.15
C ASP A 183 -1.45 -26.99 50.07
N PRO A 184 -2.10 -26.42 51.10
CA PRO A 184 -1.45 -25.46 51.99
C PRO A 184 -0.56 -26.14 53.04
N GLU A 185 -0.68 -27.46 53.28
CA GLU A 185 0.04 -28.17 54.34
C GLU A 185 1.56 -27.90 54.38
N PRO A 186 2.29 -27.84 53.25
CA PRO A 186 3.74 -27.58 53.26
C PRO A 186 4.13 -26.16 53.68
N TYR A 187 3.19 -25.21 53.68
CA TYR A 187 3.46 -23.77 53.86
C TYR A 187 2.90 -23.20 55.16
N ILE A 188 2.18 -23.98 55.98
CA ILE A 188 1.54 -23.52 57.22
C ILE A 188 2.55 -22.90 58.20
N ASP A 189 3.72 -23.54 58.35
CA ASP A 189 4.76 -23.10 59.29
C ASP A 189 5.87 -22.27 58.62
N ALA A 190 5.80 -22.06 57.30
CA ALA A 190 6.80 -21.28 56.58
C ALA A 190 6.62 -19.77 56.88
N PRO A 191 7.72 -19.02 57.07
CA PRO A 191 7.62 -17.58 57.24
C PRO A 191 7.03 -16.94 55.97
N LEU A 192 5.92 -16.21 56.12
CA LEU A 192 5.27 -15.51 55.01
C LEU A 192 6.16 -14.40 54.46
N ARG A 193 6.56 -14.55 53.20
CA ARG A 193 7.30 -13.56 52.40
C ARG A 193 6.40 -13.07 51.29
N VAL A 194 6.23 -11.76 51.18
CA VAL A 194 5.26 -11.16 50.25
C VAL A 194 6.02 -10.36 49.19
N ALA A 195 5.80 -10.71 47.93
CA ALA A 195 6.25 -9.91 46.79
C ALA A 195 5.04 -9.25 46.12
N MET A 196 5.08 -7.92 45.98
CA MET A 196 4.05 -7.12 45.32
C MET A 196 4.62 -6.57 44.01
N PHE A 197 3.93 -6.83 42.90
CA PHE A 197 4.30 -6.32 41.59
C PHE A 197 3.32 -5.24 41.19
N THR A 198 3.82 -4.07 40.81
CA THR A 198 2.97 -2.94 40.46
C THR A 198 3.52 -2.14 39.29
N ASN A 199 2.63 -1.57 38.49
CA ASN A 199 2.91 -0.64 37.41
C ASN A 199 2.88 0.83 37.88
N ASN A 200 2.53 1.08 39.13
CA ASN A 200 2.65 2.38 39.76
C ASN A 200 2.89 2.24 41.28
N TYR A 201 3.74 3.11 41.78
CA TYR A 201 4.11 3.17 43.19
C TYR A 201 4.69 4.54 43.52
N LEU A 202 4.92 4.82 44.80
CA LEU A 202 5.60 6.05 45.24
C LEU A 202 6.86 6.29 44.39
N PRO A 203 7.22 7.55 44.05
CA PRO A 203 6.61 8.81 44.48
C PRO A 203 5.30 9.18 43.78
N PHE A 204 4.84 8.44 42.77
CA PHE A 204 3.53 8.68 42.16
C PHE A 204 2.42 8.48 43.22
N ILE A 205 1.72 9.56 43.55
CA ILE A 205 0.67 9.55 44.57
C ILE A 205 -0.68 9.28 43.91
N GLY A 206 -1.26 8.13 44.24
CA GLY A 206 -2.61 7.76 43.81
C GLY A 206 -3.25 6.76 44.76
N GLY A 207 -4.52 6.44 44.53
CA GLY A 207 -5.26 5.49 45.39
C GLY A 207 -4.61 4.10 45.45
N VAL A 208 -4.08 3.61 44.33
CA VAL A 208 -3.40 2.31 44.24
C VAL A 208 -2.02 2.33 44.93
N PRO A 209 -1.08 3.24 44.58
CA PRO A 209 0.20 3.35 45.29
C PRO A 209 0.07 3.46 46.81
N LEU A 210 -0.88 4.27 47.29
CA LEU A 210 -1.09 4.47 48.72
C LEU A 210 -1.66 3.22 49.41
N SER A 211 -2.49 2.44 48.70
CA SER A 211 -2.99 1.16 49.22
C SER A 211 -1.90 0.11 49.32
N ILE A 212 -0.99 0.06 48.32
CA ILE A 212 0.19 -0.82 48.35
C ILE A 212 1.11 -0.44 49.51
N GLU A 213 1.40 0.85 49.69
CA GLU A 213 2.26 1.31 50.80
C GLU A 213 1.64 0.98 52.16
N ARG A 214 0.34 1.26 52.35
CA ARG A 214 -0.35 0.92 53.61
C ARG A 214 -0.28 -0.57 53.92
N LEU A 215 -0.47 -1.42 52.91
CA LEU A 215 -0.37 -2.87 53.08
C LEU A 215 1.07 -3.31 53.40
N ARG A 216 2.07 -2.75 52.69
CA ARG A 216 3.49 -2.98 52.97
C ARG A 216 3.85 -2.59 54.41
N THR A 217 3.45 -1.39 54.85
CA THR A 217 3.69 -0.93 56.23
C THR A 217 3.03 -1.85 57.25
N GLY A 218 1.77 -2.24 57.03
CA GLY A 218 1.04 -3.15 57.92
C GLY A 218 1.69 -4.53 58.03
N LEU A 219 2.11 -5.12 56.90
CA LEU A 219 2.79 -6.41 56.87
C LEU A 219 4.18 -6.34 57.53
N LYS A 220 4.95 -5.27 57.28
CA LYS A 220 6.23 -5.03 57.96
C LYS A 220 6.05 -4.88 59.48
N ALA A 221 5.02 -4.19 59.93
CA ALA A 221 4.71 -4.04 61.37
C ALA A 221 4.36 -5.38 62.05
N LEU A 222 3.83 -6.34 61.28
CA LEU A 222 3.60 -7.73 61.71
C LEU A 222 4.85 -8.62 61.59
N GLY A 223 6.03 -8.04 61.29
CA GLY A 223 7.30 -8.74 61.16
C GLY A 223 7.43 -9.56 59.88
N LYS A 224 6.64 -9.29 58.85
CA LYS A 224 6.72 -9.99 57.55
C LYS A 224 7.73 -9.32 56.62
N GLU A 225 8.42 -10.12 55.82
CA GLU A 225 9.31 -9.65 54.75
C GLU A 225 8.46 -9.26 53.54
N VAL A 226 8.60 -8.01 53.07
CA VAL A 226 7.83 -7.48 51.95
C VAL A 226 8.76 -6.85 50.92
N LEU A 227 8.67 -7.33 49.68
CA LEU A 227 9.33 -6.79 48.51
C LEU A 227 8.29 -6.14 47.58
N VAL A 228 8.53 -4.91 47.15
CA VAL A 228 7.71 -4.24 46.14
C VAL A 228 8.54 -4.07 44.87
N VAL A 229 8.14 -4.75 43.79
CA VAL A 229 8.72 -4.57 42.46
C VAL A 229 7.91 -3.51 41.73
N ALA A 230 8.52 -2.36 41.49
CA ALA A 230 7.86 -1.17 40.97
C ALA A 230 8.68 -0.53 39.83
N PRO A 231 8.05 0.25 38.92
CA PRO A 231 8.79 0.94 37.87
C PRO A 231 9.75 1.99 38.45
N ARG A 232 10.83 2.25 37.73
CA ARG A 232 11.74 3.38 37.95
C ARG A 232 11.15 4.65 37.32
N TYR A 233 11.20 5.73 38.09
CA TYR A 233 10.82 7.07 37.64
C TYR A 233 12.06 7.92 37.40
N ASP A 234 11.99 8.84 36.44
CA ASP A 234 13.17 9.58 35.95
C ASP A 234 13.76 10.53 37.00
N GLU A 235 12.96 10.94 38.00
CA GLU A 235 13.41 11.74 39.14
C GLU A 235 14.25 10.96 40.18
N GLU A 236 14.44 9.65 39.98
CA GLU A 236 15.20 8.74 40.86
C GLU A 236 16.55 8.27 40.26
N GLU A 237 17.17 9.00 39.32
CA GLU A 237 18.59 8.77 39.03
C GLU A 237 19.45 9.11 40.27
N GLY A 238 19.80 8.08 41.04
CA GLY A 238 20.80 8.16 42.12
C GLY A 238 20.27 8.38 43.54
N LYS A 239 18.96 8.27 43.80
CA LYS A 239 18.43 8.27 45.18
C LYS A 239 18.25 6.83 45.66
N GLU A 240 18.99 6.44 46.69
CA GLU A 240 18.73 5.22 47.42
C GLU A 240 17.36 5.32 48.10
N ASP A 241 16.63 4.20 48.07
CA ASP A 241 15.31 4.06 48.63
C ASP A 241 15.34 4.44 50.13
N PRO A 242 14.61 5.47 50.59
CA PRO A 242 14.79 6.07 51.91
C PRO A 242 14.55 5.11 53.08
N ASP A 243 13.86 3.99 52.84
CA ASP A 243 13.41 3.04 53.85
C ASP A 243 14.18 1.71 53.91
N GLY A 244 15.36 1.63 53.28
CA GLY A 244 16.29 0.52 53.49
C GLY A 244 15.71 -0.87 53.14
N GLY A 245 15.91 -1.30 51.89
CA GLY A 245 15.74 -2.70 51.48
C GLY A 245 14.29 -3.17 51.49
N GLY A 246 13.59 -3.03 50.36
CA GLY A 246 12.26 -3.60 50.20
C GLY A 246 11.48 -3.09 48.99
N ILE A 247 12.04 -2.17 48.22
CA ILE A 247 11.51 -1.76 46.91
C ILE A 247 12.57 -2.05 45.86
N PHE A 248 12.20 -2.80 44.83
CA PHE A 248 13.05 -3.15 43.69
C PHE A 248 12.55 -2.40 42.45
N ARG A 249 13.32 -1.39 42.04
CA ARG A 249 12.98 -0.52 40.91
C ARG A 249 13.42 -1.14 39.58
N VAL A 250 12.46 -1.42 38.71
CA VAL A 250 12.70 -1.98 37.38
C VAL A 250 12.47 -0.93 36.29
N PRO A 251 13.21 -0.96 35.17
CA PRO A 251 12.92 -0.12 34.02
C PRO A 251 11.51 -0.40 33.47
N SER A 252 10.95 0.57 32.78
CA SER A 252 9.61 0.47 32.21
C SER A 252 9.69 0.03 30.75
N ILE A 253 8.78 -0.86 30.32
CA ILE A 253 8.67 -1.28 28.91
C ILE A 253 7.99 -0.19 28.09
N LEU A 254 6.92 0.40 28.65
CA LEU A 254 6.10 1.44 28.03
C LEU A 254 5.63 2.42 29.11
N SER A 255 5.51 3.69 28.75
CA SER A 255 4.86 4.73 29.56
C SER A 255 3.63 5.28 28.84
N PHE A 256 2.56 5.50 29.60
CA PHE A 256 1.29 6.03 29.11
C PHE A 256 0.69 7.00 30.13
N GLY A 257 -0.08 7.98 29.66
CA GLY A 257 -0.71 9.00 30.50
C GLY A 257 -0.22 10.41 30.20
N LYS A 258 -0.91 11.42 30.74
CA LYS A 258 -0.66 12.84 30.42
C LYS A 258 0.70 13.33 30.92
N GLU A 259 1.27 12.63 31.91
CA GLU A 259 2.59 12.87 32.51
C GLU A 259 3.38 11.57 32.73
N ASP A 260 3.21 10.56 31.86
CA ASP A 260 3.83 9.22 32.02
C ASP A 260 3.50 8.53 33.37
N GLU A 261 2.30 8.79 33.89
CA GLU A 261 1.80 8.31 35.19
C GLU A 261 1.72 6.77 35.27
N PHE A 262 1.44 6.10 34.14
CA PHE A 262 1.40 4.65 34.05
C PHE A 262 2.66 4.14 33.39
N ARG A 263 3.49 3.45 34.17
CA ARG A 263 4.74 2.85 33.71
C ARG A 263 4.64 1.34 33.82
N LEU A 264 4.62 0.64 32.69
CA LEU A 264 4.57 -0.82 32.70
C LEU A 264 5.94 -1.36 33.15
N ALA A 265 6.01 -1.79 34.41
CA ALA A 265 7.21 -2.36 35.01
C ALA A 265 7.73 -3.56 34.20
N ASN A 266 9.01 -3.57 33.82
CA ASN A 266 9.62 -4.68 33.12
C ASN A 266 9.97 -5.81 34.10
N ILE A 267 9.01 -6.70 34.35
CA ILE A 267 9.17 -7.86 35.24
C ILE A 267 9.87 -9.06 34.60
N PHE A 268 10.26 -8.97 33.32
CA PHE A 268 10.91 -10.05 32.58
C PHE A 268 12.44 -9.95 32.56
N LEU A 269 13.01 -9.09 33.41
CA LEU A 269 14.45 -8.94 33.50
C LEU A 269 15.09 -10.17 34.16
N PRO A 270 16.24 -10.66 33.65
CA PRO A 270 16.94 -11.83 34.22
C PRO A 270 17.44 -11.66 35.67
N ARG A 271 17.24 -10.49 36.28
CA ARG A 271 17.77 -10.09 37.59
C ARG A 271 16.68 -9.98 38.67
N ILE A 272 15.44 -10.37 38.35
CA ILE A 272 14.28 -10.47 39.25
C ILE A 272 14.10 -11.93 39.63
#